data_AF-Q9YG14-F1
#
_entry.id   AF-Q9YG14-F1
#
_cell.length_a   1.000
_cell.length_b   1.000
_cell.length_c   1.000
_cell.angle_alpha   90.00
_cell.angle_beta   90.00
_cell.angle_gamma   90.00
#
_symmetry.space_group_name_H-M   'P 1'
#
loop_
_entity.id
_entity.type
_entity.pdbx_description
1 polymer ?
#
loop_
_entity_poly.entity_id
_entity_poly.type
_entity_poly.pdbx_seq_one_letter_code
_entity_poly.pdbx_strand_id
1 'polypeptide(L)'
;MGLKTWECSICGGTIIEGQRFTFIPGQGAVHFECLAESTLKKPSGDAVALLDANEVLLYTIVRLKEAARIAESEEIKNSIDNVRIEVERLAGILSKKLVEAVKG
;
A
#
# COMPACT_ATOMS: atom_id res chain seq x y z
N MET A 1 -12.46 -16.41 10.30
CA MET A 1 -12.74 -15.33 9.33
C MET A 1 -11.66 -15.37 8.26
N GLY A 2 -12.03 -15.42 6.98
CA GLY A 2 -11.05 -15.38 5.88
C GLY A 2 -10.39 -14.00 5.77
N LEU A 3 -9.15 -13.97 5.27
CA LEU A 3 -8.48 -12.73 4.90
C LEU A 3 -9.25 -12.05 3.76
N LYS A 4 -9.31 -10.71 3.76
CA LYS A 4 -9.89 -10.00 2.62
C LYS A 4 -9.02 -10.20 1.38
N THR A 5 -9.67 -10.22 0.22
CA THR A 5 -9.01 -10.36 -1.07
C THR A 5 -9.51 -9.32 -2.06
N TRP A 6 -8.64 -8.90 -2.96
CA TRP A 6 -8.96 -8.00 -4.07
C TRP A 6 -8.35 -8.54 -5.36
N GLU A 7 -8.87 -8.13 -6.51
CA GLU A 7 -8.25 -8.37 -7.81
C GLU A 7 -7.34 -7.18 -8.15
N CYS A 8 -6.11 -7.47 -8.59
CA CYS A 8 -5.18 -6.46 -9.05
C CYS A 8 -5.61 -5.94 -10.42
N SER A 9 -5.89 -4.64 -10.50
CA SER A 9 -6.33 -3.98 -11.74
C SER A 9 -5.26 -3.89 -12.84
N ILE A 10 -4.00 -4.29 -12.57
CA ILE A 10 -2.93 -4.35 -13.58
C ILE A 10 -2.78 -5.78 -14.15
N CYS A 11 -2.64 -6.79 -13.29
CA CYS A 11 -2.32 -8.15 -13.72
C CYS A 11 -3.49 -9.15 -13.63
N GLY A 12 -4.63 -8.75 -13.06
CA GLY A 12 -5.78 -9.63 -12.78
C GLY A 12 -5.54 -10.65 -11.67
N GLY A 13 -4.34 -10.66 -11.06
CA GLY A 13 -3.98 -11.58 -9.97
C GLY A 13 -4.64 -11.21 -8.65
N THR A 14 -4.75 -12.19 -7.74
CA THR A 14 -5.31 -11.96 -6.41
C THR A 14 -4.33 -11.24 -5.49
N ILE A 15 -4.83 -10.20 -4.84
CA ILE A 15 -4.21 -9.53 -3.69
C ILE A 15 -4.88 -10.10 -2.43
N ILE A 16 -4.06 -10.52 -1.47
CA ILE A 16 -4.49 -11.02 -0.17
C ILE A 16 -4.15 -9.98 0.90
N GLU A 17 -5.05 -9.75 1.84
CA GLU A 17 -4.82 -8.88 2.99
C GLU A 17 -3.54 -9.27 3.75
N GLY A 18 -2.63 -8.30 3.89
CA GLY A 18 -1.29 -8.50 4.44
C GLY A 18 -0.18 -8.46 3.38
N GLN A 19 -0.52 -8.51 2.09
CA GLN A 19 0.43 -8.18 1.03
C GLN A 19 0.62 -6.66 0.91
N ARG A 20 1.70 -6.24 0.23
CA ARG A 20 1.93 -4.84 -0.12
C ARG A 20 1.11 -4.50 -1.36
N PHE A 21 0.12 -3.64 -1.19
CA PHE A 21 -0.73 -3.18 -2.28
C PHE A 21 -1.26 -1.79 -1.94
N THR A 22 -1.74 -1.08 -2.95
CA THR A 22 -2.41 0.22 -2.77
C THR A 22 -3.72 0.29 -3.53
N PHE A 23 -4.54 1.29 -3.20
CA PHE A 23 -5.75 1.65 -3.94
C PHE A 23 -5.50 2.91 -4.77
N ILE A 24 -5.74 2.80 -6.07
CA ILE A 24 -5.68 3.91 -6.99
C ILE A 24 -7.12 4.35 -7.31
N PRO A 25 -7.51 5.62 -7.05
CA PRO A 25 -8.83 6.12 -7.39
C PRO A 25 -9.17 5.90 -8.88
N GLY A 26 -10.32 5.28 -9.14
CA GLY A 26 -10.78 4.95 -10.50
C GLY A 26 -10.14 3.72 -11.14
N GLN A 27 -9.15 3.08 -10.49
CA GLN A 27 -8.49 1.87 -10.99
C GLN A 27 -8.72 0.66 -10.06
N GLY A 28 -8.79 0.88 -8.75
CA GLY A 28 -8.98 -0.17 -7.75
C GLY A 28 -7.67 -0.60 -7.08
N ALA A 29 -7.62 -1.83 -6.58
CA ALA A 29 -6.45 -2.37 -5.89
C ALA A 29 -5.34 -2.73 -6.89
N VAL A 30 -4.08 -2.51 -6.50
CA VAL A 30 -2.90 -2.79 -7.32
C VAL A 30 -1.77 -3.33 -6.45
N HIS A 31 -1.15 -4.45 -6.85
CA HIS A 31 0.08 -4.96 -6.23
C HIS A 31 1.17 -3.90 -6.32
N PHE A 32 1.95 -3.75 -5.26
CA PHE A 32 3.08 -2.82 -5.28
C PHE A 32 4.05 -3.16 -6.43
N GLU A 33 4.34 -4.44 -6.66
CA GLU A 33 5.24 -4.92 -7.71
C GLU A 33 4.75 -4.53 -9.10
N CYS A 34 3.44 -4.67 -9.38
CA CYS A 34 2.87 -4.24 -10.66
C CYS A 34 2.95 -2.72 -10.86
N LEU A 35 2.76 -1.95 -9.78
CA LEU A 35 2.89 -0.49 -9.83
C LEU A 35 4.35 -0.07 -10.06
N ALA A 36 5.30 -0.75 -9.41
CA ALA A 36 6.72 -0.53 -9.58
C ALA A 36 7.18 -0.82 -11.01
N GLU A 37 6.81 -1.98 -11.57
CA GLU A 37 7.12 -2.33 -12.96
C GLU A 37 6.54 -1.31 -13.95
N SER A 38 5.32 -0.84 -13.73
CA SER A 38 4.70 0.19 -14.58
C SER A 38 5.47 1.50 -14.52
N THR A 39 5.87 1.93 -13.32
CA THR A 39 6.63 3.17 -13.08
C THR A 39 8.02 3.11 -13.73
N LEU A 40 8.71 1.97 -13.60
CA LEU A 40 10.08 1.80 -14.09
C LEU A 40 10.18 1.64 -15.62
N LYS A 41 9.06 1.49 -16.34
CA LYS A 41 9.06 1.51 -17.81
C LYS A 41 9.38 2.89 -18.38
N LYS A 42 9.02 3.96 -17.67
CA LYS A 42 9.30 5.37 -18.06
C LYS A 42 9.59 6.18 -16.80
N PRO A 43 10.76 5.98 -16.17
CA PRO A 43 11.04 6.56 -14.88
C PRO A 43 11.27 8.07 -14.98
N SER A 44 10.60 8.82 -14.13
CA SER A 44 10.98 10.19 -13.75
C SER A 44 11.57 10.16 -12.34
N GLY A 45 12.42 11.14 -12.01
CA GLY A 45 13.01 11.23 -10.66
C GLY A 45 11.92 11.32 -9.58
N ASP A 46 10.87 12.10 -9.83
CA ASP A 46 9.73 12.24 -8.92
C ASP A 46 8.95 10.93 -8.77
N ALA A 47 8.68 10.21 -9.86
CA ALA A 47 7.96 8.95 -9.79
C ALA A 47 8.76 7.87 -9.04
N VAL A 48 10.08 7.81 -9.23
CA VAL A 48 10.94 6.88 -8.49
C VAL A 48 10.98 7.23 -7.00
N ALA A 49 11.11 8.51 -6.65
CA ALA A 49 11.10 8.96 -5.25
C ALA A 49 9.75 8.66 -4.56
N LEU A 50 8.64 8.88 -5.27
CA LEU A 50 7.31 8.57 -4.76
C LEU A 50 7.08 7.06 -4.60
N LEU A 51 7.60 6.25 -5.53
CA LEU A 51 7.52 4.79 -5.46
C LEU A 51 8.26 4.26 -4.22
N ASP A 52 9.50 4.70 -4.01
CA ASP A 52 10.34 4.31 -2.87
C ASP A 52 9.69 4.70 -1.53
N ALA A 53 9.28 5.97 -1.39
CA ALA A 53 8.62 6.43 -0.18
C ALA A 53 7.31 5.66 0.11
N ASN A 54 6.54 5.34 -0.93
CA ASN A 54 5.29 4.59 -0.78
C ASN A 54 5.55 3.12 -0.40
N GLU A 55 6.63 2.49 -0.91
CA GLU A 55 7.02 1.14 -0.50
C GLU A 55 7.25 1.04 1.00
N VAL A 56 7.95 2.02 1.58
CA VAL A 56 8.21 2.10 3.03
C VAL A 56 6.91 2.15 3.82
N LEU A 57 5.94 2.95 3.39
CA LEU A 57 4.65 3.06 4.07
C LEU A 57 3.84 1.76 3.95
N LEU A 58 3.80 1.15 2.77
CA LEU A 58 3.11 -0.13 2.56
C LEU A 58 3.72 -1.26 3.40
N TYR A 59 5.04 -1.34 3.47
CA TYR A 59 5.73 -2.26 4.37
C TYR A 59 5.37 -2.00 5.84
N THR A 60 5.39 -0.73 6.26
CA THR A 60 5.02 -0.33 7.62
C THR A 60 3.59 -0.76 7.97
N ILE A 61 2.63 -0.59 7.07
CA ILE A 61 1.23 -1.02 7.26
C ILE A 61 1.15 -2.53 7.52
N VAL A 62 1.84 -3.35 6.71
CA VAL A 62 1.88 -4.80 6.89
C VAL A 62 2.44 -5.16 8.26
N ARG A 63 3.56 -4.55 8.65
CA ARG A 63 4.21 -4.80 9.95
C ARG A 63 3.36 -4.36 11.13
N LEU A 64 2.63 -3.25 11.03
CA LEU A 64 1.70 -2.81 12.07
C LEU A 64 0.50 -3.75 12.21
N LYS A 65 -0.05 -4.29 11.11
CA LYS A 65 -1.09 -5.33 11.17
C LYS A 65 -0.60 -6.58 11.89
N GLU A 66 0.62 -7.00 11.61
CA GLU A 66 1.22 -8.16 12.29
C GLU A 66 1.48 -7.89 13.76
N ALA A 67 2.00 -6.70 14.11
CA ALA A 67 2.21 -6.31 15.50
C ALA A 67 0.90 -6.27 16.30
N ALA A 68 -0.17 -5.72 15.73
CA ALA A 68 -1.49 -5.67 16.36
C ALA A 68 -2.08 -7.08 16.61
N ARG A 69 -1.75 -8.07 15.77
CA ARG A 69 -2.19 -9.47 15.97
C ARG A 69 -1.45 -10.17 17.12
N ILE A 70 -0.24 -9.74 17.44
CA ILE A 70 0.60 -10.33 18.49
C ILE A 70 0.36 -9.65 19.84
N ALA A 71 -0.09 -8.39 19.84
CA ALA A 71 -0.40 -7.65 21.06
C ALA A 71 -1.50 -8.33 21.89
N GLU A 72 -1.19 -8.63 23.16
CA GLU A 72 -2.14 -9.24 24.11
C GLU A 72 -3.10 -8.23 24.74
N SER A 73 -2.65 -6.98 24.90
CA SER A 73 -3.46 -5.89 25.47
C SER A 73 -4.29 -5.20 24.39
N GLU A 74 -5.60 -5.09 24.62
CA GLU A 74 -6.51 -4.39 23.72
C GLU A 74 -6.18 -2.89 23.62
N GLU A 75 -5.66 -2.27 24.68
CA GLU A 75 -5.19 -0.88 24.65
C GLU A 75 -4.03 -0.72 23.65
N ILE A 76 -3.01 -1.58 23.76
CA ILE A 76 -1.83 -1.54 22.88
C ILE A 76 -2.21 -1.85 21.43
N LYS A 77 -3.08 -2.84 21.23
CA LYS A 77 -3.62 -3.17 19.90
C LYS A 77 -4.34 -1.97 19.27
N ASN A 78 -5.20 -1.29 20.02
CA ASN A 78 -5.88 -0.08 19.54
C ASN A 78 -4.89 1.05 19.22
N SER A 79 -3.85 1.26 20.02
CA SER A 79 -2.80 2.23 19.69
C SER A 79 -2.08 1.89 18.38
N ILE A 80 -1.71 0.63 18.16
CA ILE A 80 -1.07 0.18 16.92
C ILE A 80 -2.02 0.35 15.72
N ASP A 81 -3.28 -0.01 15.87
CA ASP A 81 -4.29 0.12 14.82
C ASP A 81 -4.52 1.58 14.43
N ASN A 82 -4.54 2.51 15.39
CA ASN A 82 -4.66 3.94 15.11
C ASN A 82 -3.45 4.48 14.34
N VAL A 83 -2.23 4.07 14.70
CA VAL A 83 -1.02 4.44 13.94
C VAL A 83 -1.09 3.87 12.53
N ARG A 84 -1.51 2.60 12.37
CA ARG A 84 -1.66 1.98 11.04
C ARG A 84 -2.62 2.77 10.17
N ILE A 85 -3.78 3.17 10.68
CA ILE A 85 -4.79 3.94 9.92
C ILE A 85 -4.19 5.24 9.40
N GLU A 86 -3.36 5.92 10.19
CA GLU A 86 -2.68 7.15 9.75
C GLU A 86 -1.64 6.86 8.65
N VAL A 87 -0.88 5.76 8.77
CA VAL A 87 0.05 5.33 7.71
C VAL A 87 -0.70 4.95 6.42
N GLU A 88 -1.85 4.27 6.52
CA GLU A 88 -2.73 3.96 5.38
C GLU A 88 -3.18 5.24 4.66
N ARG A 89 -3.54 6.29 5.43
CA ARG A 89 -3.89 7.60 4.88
C ARG A 89 -2.72 8.24 4.14
N LEU A 90 -1.51 8.22 4.71
CA LEU A 90 -0.30 8.77 4.10
C LEU A 90 0.10 8.00 2.82
N ALA A 91 0.03 6.66 2.85
CA ALA A 91 0.29 5.82 1.69
C ALA A 91 -0.69 6.12 0.54
N GLY A 92 -1.97 6.36 0.85
CA GLY A 92 -2.97 6.79 -0.12
C GLY A 92 -2.62 8.11 -0.81
N ILE A 93 -2.09 9.09 -0.06
CA ILE A 93 -1.64 10.38 -0.61
C ILE A 93 -0.47 10.18 -1.59
N LEU A 94 0.55 9.41 -1.19
CA LEU A 94 1.71 9.16 -2.06
C LEU A 94 1.34 8.34 -3.30
N SER A 95 0.47 7.34 -3.14
CA SER A 95 -0.03 6.53 -4.26
C SER A 95 -0.74 7.36 -5.31
N LYS A 96 -1.56 8.33 -4.88
CA LYS A 96 -2.23 9.26 -5.80
C LYS A 96 -1.21 10.11 -6.58
N LYS A 97 -0.23 10.69 -5.89
CA LYS A 97 0.83 11.50 -6.52
C LYS A 97 1.68 10.69 -7.49
N LEU A 98 1.99 9.44 -7.13
CA LEU A 98 2.76 8.53 -7.99
C LEU A 98 2.04 8.29 -9.32
N VAL A 99 0.73 8.03 -9.28
CA VAL A 99 -0.06 7.82 -10.50
C VAL A 99 -0.12 9.07 -11.37
N GLU A 100 -0.20 10.26 -10.77
CA GLU A 100 -0.12 11.53 -11.48
C GLU A 100 1.25 11.70 -12.16
N ALA A 101 2.34 11.38 -11.46
CA ALA A 101 3.72 11.46 -11.97
C ALA A 101 4.07 10.42 -13.06
N VAL A 102 3.33 9.30 -13.13
CA VAL A 102 3.52 8.27 -14.19
C VAL A 102 2.68 8.58 -15.44
N LYS A 103 1.59 9.35 -15.31
CA LYS A 103 0.71 9.74 -16.42
C LYS A 103 1.13 11.03 -17.12
N GLY A 104 1.78 11.94 -16.40
CA GLY A 104 2.39 13.16 -16.96
C GLY A 104 3.68 12.86 -17.70
#